data_AF-A0A507CF85-F1
#
_entry.id   AF-A0A507CF85-F1
#
_cell.length_a   1.000
_cell.length_b   1.000
_cell.length_c   1.000
_cell.angle_alpha   90.00
_cell.angle_beta   90.00
_cell.angle_gamma   90.00
#
_symmetry.space_group_name_H-M   'P 1'
#
loop_
_entity.id
_entity.type
_entity.pdbx_description
1 polymer ?
#
loop_
_entity_poly.entity_id
_entity_poly.type
_entity_poly.pdbx_seq_one_letter_code
_entity_poly.pdbx_strand_id
1 'polypeptide(L)'
;MSSAQTVQKSDSEWRAVLSKEQFRVLRMKGTEAPGSSPIEKSKADGIYGCAGCGTPLYKSTTKFDSGCGWPAFFDAIPGTVTRHEDNSGGMQRIEITCTACGGHLGHVFKGEGFPTPTDERHLEEVPVSKRRRFMNISAAVEERISRGEYANLMAQFGDHLLPSWHPYTRMANKVSAKLIEVTGLKDAFKWEVHVVDAPMVNAMVLPGK
;
A
#
# COMPACT_ATOMS: atom_id res chain seq x y z
N MET A 1 5.22 3.47 20.76
CA MET A 1 4.38 2.54 19.96
C MET A 1 2.99 3.14 19.86
N SER A 2 2.64 3.75 18.72
CA SER A 2 1.29 4.26 18.48
C SER A 2 0.62 3.32 17.49
N SER A 3 -0.34 2.53 17.99
CA SER A 3 -1.17 1.68 17.14
C SER A 3 -2.04 2.59 16.28
N ALA A 4 -1.80 2.57 14.96
CA ALA A 4 -2.83 2.99 14.01
C ALA A 4 -4.14 2.29 14.45
N GLN A 5 -5.17 3.07 14.76
CA GLN A 5 -6.42 2.52 15.31
C GLN A 5 -6.90 1.40 14.40
N THR A 6 -6.77 0.17 14.89
CA THR A 6 -7.27 -0.98 14.16
C THR A 6 -8.78 -0.87 14.17
N VAL A 7 -9.41 -0.93 13.00
CA VAL A 7 -10.87 -0.92 12.88
C VAL A 7 -11.36 -2.23 13.45
N GLN A 8 -11.68 -2.21 14.75
CA GLN A 8 -12.26 -3.33 15.48
C GLN A 8 -13.77 -3.29 15.26
N LYS A 9 -14.27 -4.28 14.53
CA LYS A 9 -15.70 -4.55 14.37
C LYS A 9 -15.92 -6.05 14.51
N SER A 10 -17.02 -6.42 15.13
CA SER A 10 -17.47 -7.80 15.19
C SER A 10 -17.84 -8.33 13.79
N ASP A 11 -17.87 -9.66 13.65
CA ASP A 11 -18.32 -10.30 12.42
C ASP A 11 -19.74 -9.87 12.02
N SER A 12 -20.61 -9.62 13.00
CA SER A 12 -21.98 -9.16 12.75
C SER A 12 -22.01 -7.77 12.10
N GLU A 13 -21.19 -6.84 12.59
CA GLU A 13 -21.05 -5.50 12.04
C GLU A 13 -20.39 -5.52 10.66
N TRP A 14 -19.41 -6.40 10.46
CA TRP A 14 -18.82 -6.61 9.14
C TRP A 14 -19.80 -7.17 8.14
N ARG A 15 -20.63 -8.15 8.51
CA ARG A 15 -21.69 -8.70 7.64
C ARG A 15 -22.76 -7.67 7.29
N ALA A 16 -22.94 -6.64 8.13
CA ALA A 16 -23.89 -5.56 7.86
C ALA A 16 -23.35 -4.55 6.84
N VAL A 17 -22.04 -4.30 6.80
CA VAL A 17 -21.42 -3.31 5.90
C VAL A 17 -20.80 -3.93 4.64
N LEU A 18 -20.40 -5.20 4.71
CA LEU A 18 -19.79 -5.95 3.60
C LEU A 18 -20.82 -6.81 2.89
N SER A 19 -20.65 -6.97 1.59
CA SER A 19 -21.34 -8.04 0.86
C SER A 19 -20.86 -9.41 1.35
N LYS A 20 -21.67 -10.46 1.11
CA LYS A 20 -21.32 -11.84 1.46
C LYS A 20 -19.94 -12.26 0.94
N GLU A 21 -19.64 -11.89 -0.31
CA GLU A 21 -18.35 -12.20 -0.92
C GLU A 21 -17.21 -11.36 -0.36
N GLN A 22 -17.42 -10.06 -0.12
CA GLN A 22 -16.42 -9.22 0.54
C GLN A 22 -16.08 -9.77 1.93
N PHE A 23 -17.08 -10.24 2.68
CA PHE A 23 -16.89 -10.88 3.96
C PHE A 23 -16.12 -12.22 3.82
N ARG A 24 -16.49 -13.06 2.86
CA ARG A 24 -15.80 -14.34 2.59
C ARG A 24 -14.32 -14.15 2.30
N VAL A 25 -13.97 -13.17 1.48
CA VAL A 25 -12.56 -12.89 1.15
C VAL A 25 -11.86 -12.19 2.32
N LEU A 26 -12.35 -11.02 2.76
CA LEU A 26 -11.65 -10.17 3.74
C LEU A 26 -11.57 -10.80 5.13
N ARG A 27 -12.56 -11.61 5.52
CA ARG A 27 -12.68 -12.14 6.89
C ARG A 27 -12.53 -13.66 6.96
N MET A 28 -12.97 -14.38 5.94
CA MET A 28 -12.85 -15.86 5.91
C MET A 28 -11.69 -16.36 5.05
N LYS A 29 -10.80 -15.47 4.57
CA LYS A 29 -9.61 -15.79 3.75
C LYS A 29 -9.94 -16.65 2.51
N GLY A 30 -11.11 -16.42 1.92
CA GLY A 30 -11.54 -17.16 0.74
C GLY A 30 -10.97 -16.57 -0.54
N THR A 31 -10.62 -17.45 -1.49
CA THR A 31 -10.15 -17.09 -2.83
C THR A 31 -11.30 -17.04 -3.84
N GLU A 32 -11.21 -16.16 -4.84
CA GLU A 32 -12.15 -16.14 -5.98
C GLU A 32 -11.67 -16.95 -7.17
N ALA A 33 -12.55 -17.10 -8.16
CA ALA A 33 -12.18 -17.63 -9.45
C ALA A 33 -11.34 -16.60 -10.26
N PRO A 34 -10.36 -17.06 -11.05
CA PRO A 34 -9.58 -16.18 -11.92
C PRO A 34 -10.46 -15.51 -13.00
N GLY A 35 -10.15 -14.26 -13.34
CA GLY A 35 -10.80 -13.47 -14.38
C GLY A 35 -12.15 -12.87 -13.99
N SER A 36 -12.57 -13.00 -12.73
CA SER A 36 -13.87 -12.55 -12.26
C SER A 36 -13.92 -11.05 -11.94
N SER A 37 -12.77 -10.44 -11.67
CA SER A 37 -12.63 -9.04 -11.26
C SER A 37 -12.75 -8.05 -12.42
N PRO A 38 -13.68 -7.07 -12.37
CA PRO A 38 -13.70 -5.97 -13.34
C PRO A 38 -12.45 -5.05 -13.27
N ILE A 39 -11.71 -5.11 -12.17
CA ILE A 39 -10.52 -4.29 -11.92
C ILE A 39 -9.26 -4.92 -12.53
N GLU A 40 -9.28 -6.23 -12.78
CA GLU A 40 -8.14 -6.93 -13.38
C GLU A 40 -7.74 -6.28 -14.73
N LYS A 41 -8.72 -5.96 -15.58
CA LYS A 41 -8.49 -5.26 -16.87
C LYS A 41 -8.51 -3.74 -16.78
N SER A 42 -8.81 -3.17 -15.61
CA SER A 42 -8.86 -1.72 -15.45
C SER A 42 -7.46 -1.11 -15.51
N LYS A 43 -7.34 -0.03 -16.29
CA LYS A 43 -6.14 0.84 -16.37
C LYS A 43 -6.45 2.28 -15.92
N ALA A 44 -7.55 2.47 -15.20
CA ALA A 44 -7.93 3.80 -14.72
C ALA A 44 -6.94 4.30 -13.67
N ASP A 45 -6.57 5.57 -13.78
CA ASP A 45 -5.71 6.24 -12.81
C ASP A 45 -6.43 6.46 -11.48
N GLY A 46 -5.70 6.25 -10.37
CA GLY A 46 -6.19 6.50 -9.03
C GLY A 46 -5.57 5.57 -7.99
N ILE A 47 -6.09 5.64 -6.77
CA ILE A 47 -5.69 4.78 -5.66
C ILE A 47 -6.72 3.68 -5.44
N TYR A 48 -6.23 2.51 -5.07
CA TYR A 48 -6.98 1.33 -4.71
C TYR A 48 -7.05 1.24 -3.18
N GLY A 49 -8.20 1.58 -2.58
CA GLY A 49 -8.44 1.43 -1.13
C GLY A 49 -9.18 0.17 -0.68
N CYS A 50 -8.87 -0.31 0.53
CA CYS A 50 -9.49 -1.48 1.18
C CYS A 50 -11.02 -1.40 1.19
N ALA A 51 -11.70 -2.42 0.66
CA ALA A 51 -13.16 -2.53 0.73
C ALA A 51 -13.72 -2.55 2.18
N GLY A 52 -12.92 -2.95 3.16
CA GLY A 52 -13.34 -3.02 4.56
C GLY A 52 -13.36 -1.65 5.24
N CYS A 53 -12.21 -0.98 5.30
CA CYS A 53 -12.04 0.26 6.05
C CYS A 53 -11.79 1.51 5.19
N GLY A 54 -11.64 1.35 3.87
CA GLY A 54 -11.33 2.46 2.95
C GLY A 54 -9.88 2.93 2.97
N THR A 55 -9.00 2.31 3.76
CA THR A 55 -7.56 2.62 3.79
C THR A 55 -6.96 2.45 2.39
N PRO A 56 -6.19 3.42 1.87
CA PRO A 56 -5.55 3.27 0.57
C PRO A 56 -4.48 2.18 0.66
N LEU A 57 -4.39 1.31 -0.34
CA LEU A 57 -3.49 0.17 -0.33
C LEU A 57 -2.51 0.22 -1.51
N TYR A 58 -2.99 0.55 -2.71
CA TYR A 58 -2.17 0.53 -3.93
C TYR A 58 -2.42 1.73 -4.83
N LYS A 59 -1.46 2.07 -5.68
CA LYS A 59 -1.60 3.09 -6.72
C LYS A 59 -1.81 2.43 -8.08
N SER A 60 -2.56 3.05 -8.99
CA SER A 60 -2.70 2.56 -10.37
C SER A 60 -1.36 2.45 -11.09
N THR A 61 -0.40 3.30 -10.75
CA THR A 61 0.97 3.26 -11.27
C THR A 61 1.75 2.02 -10.87
N THR A 62 1.36 1.35 -9.77
CA THR A 62 1.99 0.10 -9.32
C THR A 62 1.29 -1.15 -9.85
N LYS A 63 0.18 -0.98 -10.57
CA LYS A 63 -0.58 -2.07 -11.18
C LYS A 63 0.09 -2.54 -12.48
N PHE A 64 0.18 -3.86 -12.66
CA PHE A 64 0.67 -4.45 -13.91
C PHE A 64 -0.21 -5.63 -14.35
N ASP A 65 -0.06 -6.04 -15.61
CA ASP A 65 -0.72 -7.24 -16.13
C ASP A 65 0.20 -8.44 -15.94
N SER A 66 -0.18 -9.36 -15.05
CA SER A 66 0.58 -10.57 -14.78
C SER A 66 0.00 -11.81 -15.48
N GLY A 67 -1.10 -11.66 -16.24
CA GLY A 67 -1.78 -12.77 -16.93
C GLY A 67 -2.39 -13.85 -16.02
N CYS A 68 -2.42 -13.64 -14.71
CA CYS A 68 -2.85 -14.66 -13.75
C CYS A 68 -4.37 -14.70 -13.51
N GLY A 69 -5.11 -13.70 -14.00
CA GLY A 69 -6.56 -13.57 -13.80
C GLY A 69 -6.97 -12.78 -12.55
N TRP A 70 -6.02 -12.22 -11.81
CA TRP A 70 -6.25 -11.34 -10.66
C TRP A 70 -5.52 -10.01 -10.83
N PRO A 71 -5.99 -8.90 -10.22
CA PRO A 71 -5.21 -7.68 -10.15
C PRO A 71 -3.86 -7.93 -9.50
N ALA A 72 -2.80 -7.50 -10.17
CA ALA A 72 -1.43 -7.61 -9.69
C ALA A 72 -0.84 -6.22 -9.49
N PHE A 73 -0.18 -6.03 -8.35
CA PHE A 73 0.57 -4.82 -8.03
C PHE A 73 1.99 -5.19 -7.61
N PHE A 74 2.98 -4.36 -7.97
CA PHE A 74 4.38 -4.62 -7.60
C PHE A 74 4.82 -3.90 -6.32
N ASP A 75 4.04 -2.92 -5.87
CA ASP A 75 4.33 -2.16 -4.64
C ASP A 75 3.04 -1.62 -4.00
N ALA A 76 3.01 -1.66 -2.67
CA ALA A 76 1.91 -1.17 -1.83
C ALA A 76 2.29 0.17 -1.21
N ILE A 77 1.28 0.96 -0.80
CA ILE A 77 1.54 2.19 -0.04
C ILE A 77 2.21 1.81 1.30
N PRO A 78 3.37 2.39 1.64
CA PRO A 78 4.15 1.98 2.81
C PRO A 78 3.32 2.00 4.11
N GLY A 79 3.40 0.90 4.89
CA GLY A 79 2.71 0.78 6.18
C GLY A 79 1.22 0.43 6.12
N THR A 80 0.60 0.44 4.93
CA THR A 80 -0.85 0.15 4.78
C THR A 80 -1.17 -1.34 4.72
N VAL A 81 -0.13 -2.14 4.47
CA VAL A 81 -0.16 -3.58 4.25
C VAL A 81 0.76 -4.28 5.24
N THR A 82 0.25 -5.34 5.89
CA THR A 82 1.01 -6.24 6.76
C THR A 82 1.22 -7.58 6.07
N ARG A 83 2.43 -8.14 6.20
CA ARG A 83 2.82 -9.43 5.62
C ARG A 83 2.86 -10.50 6.71
N HIS A 84 2.31 -11.66 6.44
CA HIS A 84 2.30 -12.82 7.33
C HIS A 84 2.74 -14.06 6.57
N GLU A 85 3.53 -14.93 7.21
CA GLU A 85 3.86 -16.22 6.62
C GLU A 85 2.60 -17.11 6.60
N ASP A 86 2.28 -17.66 5.42
CA ASP A 86 1.18 -18.59 5.21
C ASP A 86 1.72 -19.91 4.68
N ASN A 87 1.71 -20.92 5.54
CA ASN A 87 2.15 -22.28 5.25
C ASN A 87 0.97 -23.23 4.96
N SER A 88 -0.23 -22.70 4.72
CA SER A 88 -1.42 -23.50 4.41
C SER A 88 -1.30 -24.19 3.04
N GLY A 89 -1.87 -25.38 2.92
CA GLY A 89 -1.87 -26.14 1.66
C GLY A 89 -0.52 -26.69 1.22
N GLY A 90 0.48 -26.74 2.12
CA GLY A 90 1.81 -27.30 1.83
C GLY A 90 2.71 -26.40 0.96
N MET A 91 2.31 -25.14 0.77
CA MET A 91 3.09 -24.14 0.04
C MET A 91 3.54 -23.03 1.00
N GLN A 92 4.77 -22.55 0.87
CA GLN A 92 5.23 -21.35 1.57
C GLN A 92 4.82 -20.12 0.78
N ARG A 93 3.85 -19.37 1.31
CA ARG A 93 3.38 -18.11 0.73
C ARG A 93 3.47 -17.00 1.78
N ILE A 94 3.40 -15.75 1.33
CA ILE A 94 3.31 -14.60 2.23
C ILE A 94 1.92 -14.01 2.08
N GLU A 95 1.04 -14.23 3.06
CA GLU A 95 -0.27 -13.59 3.13
C GLU A 95 -0.11 -12.09 3.36
N ILE A 96 -0.99 -11.33 2.71
CA ILE A 96 -1.09 -9.88 2.83
C ILE A 96 -2.40 -9.53 3.51
N THR A 97 -2.35 -8.71 4.55
CA THR A 97 -3.54 -8.16 5.20
C THR A 97 -3.50 -6.62 5.25
N CYS A 98 -4.66 -5.98 5.34
CA CYS A 98 -4.73 -4.55 5.57
C CYS A 98 -4.34 -4.23 7.01
N THR A 99 -3.29 -3.45 7.22
CA THR A 99 -2.80 -3.07 8.56
C THR A 99 -3.89 -2.40 9.41
N ALA A 100 -4.77 -1.62 8.77
CA ALA A 100 -5.79 -0.84 9.48
C ALA A 100 -7.00 -1.67 9.95
N CYS A 101 -7.37 -2.76 9.27
CA CYS A 101 -8.57 -3.53 9.66
C CYS A 101 -8.36 -5.05 9.77
N GLY A 102 -7.14 -5.54 9.52
CA GLY A 102 -6.80 -6.97 9.50
C GLY A 102 -7.49 -7.75 8.39
N GLY A 103 -8.07 -7.09 7.38
CA GLY A 103 -8.76 -7.77 6.29
C GLY A 103 -7.77 -8.45 5.36
N HIS A 104 -8.01 -9.72 5.02
CA HIS A 104 -7.22 -10.49 4.08
C HIS A 104 -7.27 -9.87 2.68
N LEU A 105 -6.10 -9.63 2.06
CA LEU A 105 -5.98 -9.03 0.73
C LEU A 105 -5.61 -10.06 -0.33
N GLY A 106 -4.68 -10.96 -0.02
CA GLY A 106 -4.18 -12.01 -0.90
C GLY A 106 -2.77 -12.45 -0.49
N HIS A 107 -1.87 -12.65 -1.46
CA HIS A 107 -0.49 -13.13 -1.21
C HIS A 107 0.57 -12.39 -2.02
N VAL A 108 1.78 -12.23 -1.48
CA VAL A 108 2.97 -11.81 -2.24
C VAL A 108 3.70 -13.04 -2.76
N PHE A 109 4.06 -13.02 -4.03
CA PHE A 109 5.02 -13.91 -4.67
C PHE A 109 6.25 -13.09 -5.07
N LYS A 110 7.46 -13.65 -4.93
CA LYS A 110 8.72 -13.00 -5.29
C LYS A 110 9.52 -13.90 -6.22
N GLY A 111 10.34 -13.32 -7.09
CA GLY A 111 11.30 -14.09 -7.90
C GLY A 111 10.69 -14.76 -9.13
N GLU A 112 9.57 -14.26 -9.62
CA GLU A 112 8.88 -14.82 -10.79
C GLU A 112 9.40 -14.26 -12.12
N GLY A 113 10.32 -13.28 -12.07
CA GLY A 113 10.98 -12.71 -13.25
C GLY A 113 10.12 -11.71 -14.01
N PHE A 114 9.20 -11.02 -13.32
CA PHE A 114 8.42 -9.96 -13.95
C PHE A 114 9.29 -8.72 -14.16
N PRO A 115 9.12 -7.96 -15.26
CA PRO A 115 9.87 -6.73 -15.54
C PRO A 115 9.36 -5.58 -14.67
N THR A 116 9.39 -5.75 -13.34
CA THR A 116 8.98 -4.77 -12.33
C THR A 116 10.18 -4.44 -11.44
N PRO A 117 10.27 -3.22 -10.88
CA PRO A 117 11.45 -2.81 -10.11
C PRO A 117 11.75 -3.66 -8.88
N THR A 118 10.73 -4.31 -8.31
CA THR A 118 10.80 -5.08 -7.07
C THR A 118 10.83 -6.60 -7.31
N ASP A 119 10.48 -7.06 -8.52
CA ASP A 119 10.20 -8.48 -8.82
C ASP A 119 9.27 -9.15 -7.79
N GLU A 120 8.36 -8.34 -7.23
CA GLU A 120 7.30 -8.77 -6.33
C GLU A 120 5.95 -8.70 -7.05
N ARG A 121 5.11 -9.70 -6.82
CA ARG A 121 3.74 -9.75 -7.29
C ARG A 121 2.80 -9.89 -6.12
N HIS A 122 2.06 -8.82 -5.82
CA HIS A 122 0.96 -8.84 -4.88
C HIS A 122 -0.28 -9.34 -5.62
N LEU A 123 -0.62 -10.61 -5.38
CA LEU A 123 -1.77 -11.29 -5.93
C LEU A 123 -2.98 -11.01 -5.05
N GLU A 124 -4.01 -10.36 -5.58
CA GLU A 124 -5.19 -10.00 -4.81
C GLU A 124 -6.44 -10.74 -5.26
N GLU A 125 -7.12 -11.38 -4.31
CA GLU A 125 -8.29 -12.21 -4.58
C GLU A 125 -9.57 -11.34 -4.50
N VAL A 126 -10.27 -11.05 -5.60
CA VAL A 126 -11.42 -10.12 -5.67
C VAL A 126 -12.77 -10.87 -5.50
N PRO A 127 -13.95 -10.23 -5.51
CA PRO A 127 -15.22 -10.96 -5.62
C PRO A 127 -16.01 -10.79 -6.94
N VAL A 128 -16.86 -11.78 -7.23
CA VAL A 128 -17.83 -11.94 -8.34
C VAL A 128 -18.94 -10.88 -8.42
N SER A 129 -18.91 -9.82 -7.60
CA SER A 129 -19.92 -8.77 -7.70
C SER A 129 -19.38 -7.63 -8.56
N LYS A 130 -20.18 -7.13 -9.50
CA LYS A 130 -19.93 -5.91 -10.31
C LYS A 130 -19.77 -4.61 -9.47
N ARG A 131 -19.38 -4.71 -8.20
CA ARG A 131 -19.12 -3.62 -7.26
C ARG A 131 -17.66 -3.63 -6.81
N ARG A 132 -17.10 -2.43 -6.73
CA ARG A 132 -15.68 -2.16 -6.55
C ARG A 132 -15.18 -2.68 -5.19
N ARG A 133 -14.15 -3.53 -5.17
CA ARG A 133 -13.36 -3.82 -3.94
C ARG A 133 -12.40 -2.67 -3.62
N PHE A 134 -12.04 -1.90 -4.65
CA PHE A 134 -11.20 -0.72 -4.54
C PHE A 134 -11.96 0.52 -4.96
N MET A 135 -12.14 1.44 -4.03
CA MET A 135 -12.63 2.76 -4.40
C MET A 135 -11.49 3.48 -5.10
N ASN A 136 -11.69 3.85 -6.37
CA ASN A 136 -10.85 4.84 -7.01
C ASN A 136 -11.01 6.15 -6.20
N ILE A 137 -9.96 6.49 -5.46
CA ILE A 137 -9.93 7.66 -4.59
C ILE A 137 -9.57 8.88 -5.43
N SER A 138 -10.35 9.95 -5.34
CA SER A 138 -10.05 11.22 -6.01
C SER A 138 -8.78 11.86 -5.45
N ALA A 139 -8.13 12.71 -6.24
CA ALA A 139 -6.91 13.44 -5.83
C ALA A 139 -7.05 14.17 -4.48
N ALA A 140 -8.22 14.74 -4.18
CA ALA A 140 -8.48 15.42 -2.90
C ALA A 140 -8.48 14.46 -1.70
N VAL A 141 -8.95 13.22 -1.89
CA VAL A 141 -8.95 12.22 -0.81
C VAL A 141 -7.58 11.55 -0.71
N GLU A 142 -6.85 11.38 -1.82
CA GLU A 142 -5.42 11.00 -1.82
C GLU A 142 -4.61 12.00 -0.97
N GLU A 143 -4.75 13.29 -1.24
CA GLU A 143 -4.07 14.35 -0.48
C GLU A 143 -4.39 14.28 1.02
N ARG A 144 -5.67 14.09 1.38
CA ARG A 144 -6.08 13.96 2.78
C ARG A 144 -5.40 12.75 3.46
N ILE A 145 -5.29 11.63 2.76
CA ILE A 145 -4.67 10.44 3.33
C ILE A 145 -3.15 10.60 3.42
N SER A 146 -2.49 11.12 2.38
CA SER A 146 -1.05 11.42 2.40
C SER A 146 -0.68 12.37 3.53
N ARG A 147 -1.53 13.37 3.84
CA ARG A 147 -1.36 14.24 5.02
C ARG A 147 -1.48 13.46 6.33
N GLY A 148 -2.42 12.52 6.42
CA GLY A 148 -2.57 11.64 7.58
C GLY A 148 -1.36 10.71 7.78
N GLU A 149 -0.83 10.14 6.71
CA GLU A 149 0.39 9.32 6.73
C GLU A 149 1.61 10.13 7.15
N TYR A 150 1.78 11.34 6.60
CA TYR A 150 2.81 12.28 7.03
C TYR A 150 2.72 12.54 8.53
N ALA A 151 1.52 12.85 9.04
CA ALA A 151 1.32 13.11 10.46
C ALA A 151 1.67 11.88 11.34
N ASN A 152 1.31 10.68 10.90
CA ASN A 152 1.64 9.44 11.61
C ASN A 152 3.15 9.17 11.62
N LEU A 153 3.83 9.34 10.48
CA LEU A 153 5.28 9.18 10.37
C LEU A 153 6.01 10.20 11.26
N MET A 154 5.59 11.47 11.24
CA MET A 154 6.15 12.49 12.12
C MET A 154 5.87 12.22 13.59
N ALA A 155 4.70 11.66 13.95
CA ALA A 155 4.42 11.25 15.32
C ALA A 155 5.25 10.04 15.76
N GLN A 156 5.60 9.14 14.83
CA GLN A 156 6.37 7.93 15.15
C GLN A 156 7.88 8.19 15.22
N PHE A 157 8.41 9.02 14.32
CA PHE A 157 9.85 9.20 14.13
C PHE A 157 10.33 10.62 14.42
N GLY A 158 9.44 11.54 14.80
CA GLY A 158 9.76 12.95 15.03
C GLY A 158 10.93 13.17 15.99
N ASP A 159 10.97 12.41 17.09
CA ASP A 159 12.03 12.50 18.11
C ASP A 159 13.39 11.95 17.62
N HIS A 160 13.39 11.20 16.52
CA HIS A 160 14.57 10.61 15.90
C HIS A 160 14.99 11.37 14.63
N LEU A 161 14.39 12.51 14.32
CA LEU A 161 14.77 13.29 13.15
C LEU A 161 16.12 13.99 13.38
N LEU A 162 17.05 13.74 12.47
CA LEU A 162 18.34 14.42 12.48
C LEU A 162 18.18 15.89 12.07
N PRO A 163 18.81 16.83 12.79
CA PRO A 163 18.70 18.24 12.48
C PRO A 163 19.36 18.57 11.13
N SER A 164 18.99 19.71 10.55
CA SER A 164 19.45 20.15 9.22
C SER A 164 20.97 20.28 9.09
N TRP A 165 21.68 20.56 10.19
CA TRP A 165 23.13 20.68 10.22
C TRP A 165 23.86 19.33 10.28
N HIS A 166 23.16 18.23 10.59
CA HIS A 166 23.78 16.91 10.75
C HIS A 166 24.43 16.43 9.43
N PRO A 167 25.63 15.83 9.45
CA PRO A 167 26.33 15.39 8.24
C PRO A 167 25.48 14.49 7.32
N TYR A 168 24.75 13.52 7.89
CA TYR A 168 23.86 12.65 7.12
C TYR A 168 22.66 13.40 6.50
N THR A 169 22.08 14.37 7.21
CA THR A 169 21.01 15.21 6.68
C THR A 169 21.51 16.08 5.51
N ARG A 170 22.71 16.65 5.62
CA ARG A 170 23.33 17.42 4.53
C ARG A 170 23.65 16.54 3.32
N MET A 171 24.14 15.32 3.57
CA MET A 171 24.43 14.35 2.50
C MET A 171 23.14 13.91 1.78
N ALA A 172 22.10 13.53 2.53
CA ALA A 172 20.81 13.12 1.97
C ALA A 172 20.20 14.24 1.13
N ASN A 173 20.19 15.48 1.63
CA ASN A 173 19.70 16.63 0.86
C ASN A 173 20.46 16.84 -0.46
N LYS A 174 21.78 16.71 -0.45
CA LYS A 174 22.61 16.84 -1.66
C LYS A 174 22.30 15.74 -2.68
N VAL A 175 22.15 14.50 -2.21
CA VAL A 175 21.82 13.35 -3.08
C VAL A 175 20.40 13.50 -3.64
N SER A 176 19.42 13.80 -2.79
CA SER A 176 18.03 14.00 -3.20
C SER A 176 17.89 15.14 -4.21
N ALA A 177 18.55 16.28 -4.00
CA ALA A 177 18.51 17.39 -4.96
C ALA A 177 19.00 16.98 -6.35
N LYS A 178 20.08 16.18 -6.42
CA LYS A 178 20.60 15.66 -7.69
C LYS A 178 19.65 14.65 -8.33
N LEU A 179 19.04 13.76 -7.56
CA LEU A 179 18.07 12.78 -8.05
C LEU A 179 16.80 13.46 -8.58
N ILE A 180 16.28 14.45 -7.85
CA ILE A 180 15.09 15.23 -8.24
C ILE A 180 15.33 15.97 -9.57
N GLU A 181 16.54 16.51 -9.75
CA GLU A 181 16.91 17.19 -10.99
C GLU A 181 17.03 16.22 -12.17
N VAL A 182 17.71 15.08 -12.00
CA VAL A 182 17.90 14.09 -13.06
C VAL A 182 16.59 13.39 -13.45
N THR A 183 15.65 13.25 -12.51
CA THR A 183 14.33 12.64 -12.77
C THR A 183 13.33 13.59 -13.42
N GLY A 184 13.66 14.88 -13.56
CA GLY A 184 12.74 15.89 -14.09
C GLY A 184 11.55 16.19 -13.17
N LEU A 185 11.58 15.73 -11.92
CA LEU A 185 10.50 15.90 -10.95
C LEU A 185 10.62 17.19 -10.13
N LYS A 186 11.62 18.03 -10.44
CA LYS A 186 11.93 19.26 -9.72
C LYS A 186 10.78 20.25 -9.66
N ASP A 187 10.06 20.40 -10.77
CA ASP A 187 8.95 21.35 -10.89
C ASP A 187 7.58 20.69 -10.67
N ALA A 188 7.55 19.36 -10.56
CA ALA A 188 6.31 18.61 -10.34
C ALA A 188 5.81 18.72 -8.90
N PHE A 189 6.74 18.83 -7.94
CA PHE A 189 6.43 18.88 -6.52
C PHE A 189 7.40 19.79 -5.78
N LYS A 190 6.94 20.42 -4.70
CA LYS A 190 7.84 20.95 -3.69
C LYS A 190 8.39 19.77 -2.90
N TRP A 191 9.69 19.67 -2.65
CA TRP A 191 10.28 18.49 -2.01
C TRP A 191 10.80 18.82 -0.61
N GLU A 192 10.45 17.99 0.37
CA GLU A 192 11.00 18.03 1.73
C GLU A 192 11.65 16.68 2.08
N VAL A 193 12.85 16.72 2.65
CA VAL A 193 13.66 15.52 2.97
C VAL A 193 13.92 15.48 4.46
N HIS A 194 13.50 14.40 5.10
CA HIS A 194 13.73 14.14 6.53
C HIS A 194 14.60 12.90 6.68
N VAL A 195 15.63 12.98 7.54
CA VAL A 195 16.51 11.85 7.84
C VAL A 195 16.24 11.38 9.27
N VAL A 196 15.90 10.11 9.40
CA VAL A 196 15.59 9.46 10.68
C VAL A 196 16.83 8.71 11.17
N ASP A 197 17.23 8.95 12.41
CA ASP A 197 18.27 8.20 13.11
C ASP A 197 17.66 6.98 13.82
N ALA A 198 17.36 5.95 13.02
CA ALA A 198 16.81 4.68 13.49
C ALA A 198 17.51 3.50 12.79
N PRO A 199 17.59 2.32 13.42
CA PRO A 199 18.22 1.12 12.83
C PRO A 199 17.51 0.60 11.56
N MET A 200 16.37 1.17 11.19
CA MET A 200 15.78 1.02 9.87
C MET A 200 16.36 2.07 8.92
N VAL A 201 17.31 1.66 8.09
CA VAL A 201 17.73 2.41 6.91
C VAL A 201 16.50 2.64 6.03
N ASN A 202 16.10 3.91 5.82
CA ASN A 202 15.42 4.43 4.62
C ASN A 202 15.26 5.95 4.74
N ALA A 203 15.87 6.72 3.84
CA ALA A 203 15.58 8.15 3.69
C ALA A 203 14.20 8.31 3.01
N MET A 204 13.32 9.13 3.57
CA MET A 204 12.01 9.40 2.99
C MET A 204 12.00 10.76 2.30
N VAL A 205 11.46 10.80 1.09
CA VAL A 205 11.28 12.02 0.31
C VAL A 205 9.78 12.25 0.17
N LEU A 206 9.28 13.35 0.72
CA LEU A 206 7.84 13.66 0.73
C LEU A 206 7.58 14.90 -0.13
N PRO A 207 6.50 14.92 -0.94
CA PRO A 207 6.06 16.13 -1.60
C PRO A 207 5.51 17.11 -0.54
N GLY A 208 6.18 18.24 -0.40
CA GLY A 208 5.81 19.37 0.43
C GLY A 208 4.64 20.18 -0.12
N LYS A 209 4.08 21.03 0.76
CA LYS A 209 2.90 21.89 0.57
C LYS A 209 2.86 22.67 -0.73
#